data_AF-A0A3D5WD68-F1
#
_entry.id   AF-A0A3D5WD68-F1
#
_cell.length_a   1.000
_cell.length_b   1.000
_cell.length_c   1.000
_cell.angle_alpha   90.00
_cell.angle_beta   90.00
_cell.angle_gamma   90.00
#
_symmetry.space_group_name_H-M   'P 1'
#
loop_
_entity.id
_entity.type
_entity.pdbx_description
1 polymer ?
#
loop_
_entity_poly.entity_id
_entity_poly.type
_entity_poly.pdbx_seq_one_letter_code
_entity_poly.pdbx_strand_id
1 'polypeptide(L)'
;MATICREFRVPTIVDTYKATQILKPGMEVTVDAEENVIYQGLVKELLTAQLIEKIPYEETYEFKLLRRLLKKISTLHVTDPQANEFDLAHCKTFHDIIRFAHEMAVRKIAQGIQPSQLSFVQSLTKLKLSIPLNLTVVDIGGGIKEGISSNEISLEEISCLPLQILLEALTAPGVWQSQPIDLDLKGFMASFTSKLPTQGLSTDRLNVNLAIVSREYVNLSLNLGYHFNMVDANMSDDRDNNYIYFRFFGGVTEFTRRTRRAKLLAQILEENDFAVESKGDLIIGRIKKIDRQNMEGKFCLIGRLIGYTRQLDVLLRSEKDIDFFADQFLKGERELSVSSS
;
A
#
# COMPACT_ATOMS: atom_id res chain seq x y z
N MET A 1 -7.50 7.41 -26.62
CA MET A 1 -8.26 7.65 -27.88
C MET A 1 -9.57 6.86 -27.91
N ALA A 2 -9.55 5.51 -27.95
CA ALA A 2 -10.77 4.70 -28.07
C ALA A 2 -11.83 4.97 -26.99
N THR A 3 -11.44 5.19 -25.73
CA THR A 3 -12.36 5.55 -24.63
C THR A 3 -13.08 6.87 -24.88
N ILE A 4 -12.36 7.89 -25.37
CA ILE A 4 -12.91 9.21 -25.70
C ILE A 4 -13.88 9.08 -26.89
N CYS A 5 -13.48 8.37 -27.95
CA CYS A 5 -14.36 8.16 -29.10
C CYS A 5 -15.66 7.43 -28.73
N ARG A 6 -15.60 6.45 -27.81
CA ARG A 6 -16.79 5.76 -27.28
C ARG A 6 -17.71 6.71 -26.51
N GLU A 7 -17.14 7.60 -25.69
CA GLU A 7 -17.88 8.61 -24.95
C GLU A 7 -18.66 9.55 -25.89
N PHE A 8 -18.01 10.00 -26.97
CA PHE A 8 -18.62 10.85 -27.99
C PHE A 8 -19.43 10.08 -29.05
N ARG A 9 -19.54 8.75 -28.94
CA ARG A 9 -20.24 7.88 -29.90
C ARG A 9 -19.75 8.06 -31.36
N VAL A 10 -18.44 8.28 -31.52
CA VAL A 10 -17.79 8.41 -32.84
C VAL A 10 -17.29 7.04 -33.28
N PRO A 11 -17.77 6.48 -34.42
CA PRO A 11 -17.25 5.23 -34.97
C PRO A 11 -15.74 5.33 -35.16
N THR A 12 -14.99 4.40 -34.56
CA THR A 12 -13.52 4.48 -34.53
C THR A 12 -12.91 3.10 -34.62
N ILE A 13 -11.98 2.94 -35.56
CA ILE A 13 -11.06 1.81 -35.63
C ILE A 13 -9.69 2.31 -35.17
N VAL A 14 -9.08 1.61 -34.24
CA VAL A 14 -7.72 1.88 -33.75
C VAL A 14 -6.80 0.73 -34.12
N ASP A 15 -5.49 0.95 -34.03
CA ASP A 15 -4.49 -0.09 -34.25
C ASP A 15 -4.57 -0.74 -35.65
N THR A 16 -4.73 0.08 -36.68
CA THR A 16 -4.86 -0.37 -38.07
C THR A 16 -3.54 -0.76 -38.72
N TYR A 17 -2.41 -0.54 -38.04
CA TYR A 17 -1.02 -0.76 -38.44
C TYR A 17 -0.55 -0.02 -39.72
N LYS A 18 -1.31 -0.10 -40.82
CA LYS A 18 -0.95 0.37 -42.16
C LYS A 18 -1.77 1.56 -42.65
N ALA A 19 -2.77 2.03 -41.90
CA ALA A 19 -3.69 3.07 -42.40
C ALA A 19 -2.96 4.37 -42.78
N THR A 20 -1.92 4.76 -42.05
CA THR A 20 -1.13 5.97 -42.36
C THR A 20 -0.29 5.85 -43.64
N GLN A 21 -0.08 4.63 -44.16
CA GLN A 21 0.63 4.38 -45.41
C GLN A 21 -0.31 4.38 -46.63
N ILE A 22 -1.59 4.05 -46.40
CA ILE A 22 -2.61 3.87 -47.45
C ILE A 22 -3.48 5.12 -47.59
N LEU A 23 -3.94 5.68 -46.47
CA LEU A 23 -4.81 6.86 -46.43
C LEU A 23 -3.99 8.13 -46.63
N LYS A 24 -4.45 8.99 -47.53
CA LYS A 24 -3.82 10.30 -47.81
C LYS A 24 -4.73 11.44 -47.32
N PRO A 25 -4.17 12.58 -46.89
CA PRO A 25 -4.96 13.75 -46.57
C PRO A 25 -5.90 14.13 -47.72
N GLY A 26 -7.17 14.40 -47.41
CA GLY A 26 -8.22 14.72 -48.38
C GLY A 26 -8.86 13.52 -49.09
N MET A 27 -8.45 12.29 -48.78
CA MET A 27 -9.10 11.07 -49.30
C MET A 27 -10.45 10.86 -48.62
N GLU A 28 -11.52 10.77 -49.41
CA GLU A 28 -12.84 10.40 -48.92
C GLU A 28 -12.91 8.89 -48.66
N VAL A 29 -13.37 8.50 -47.47
CA VAL A 29 -13.51 7.12 -47.04
C VAL A 29 -14.76 6.94 -46.18
N THR A 30 -15.29 5.72 -46.15
CA THR A 30 -16.36 5.31 -45.23
C THR A 30 -15.76 4.37 -44.20
N VAL A 31 -15.96 4.67 -42.92
CA VAL A 31 -15.46 3.86 -41.80
C VAL A 31 -16.61 3.05 -41.23
N ASP A 32 -16.53 1.74 -41.39
CA ASP A 32 -17.45 0.77 -40.78
C ASP A 32 -16.76 0.16 -39.56
N ALA A 33 -17.05 0.72 -38.38
CA ALA A 33 -16.46 0.27 -37.13
C ALA A 33 -17.10 -1.01 -36.57
N GLU A 34 -18.22 -1.48 -37.15
CA GLU A 34 -18.89 -2.72 -36.72
C GLU A 34 -18.21 -3.93 -37.35
N GLU A 35 -17.99 -3.90 -38.67
CA GLU A 35 -17.25 -4.93 -39.40
C GLU A 35 -15.72 -4.72 -39.37
N ASN A 36 -15.26 -3.61 -38.78
CA ASN A 36 -13.85 -3.23 -38.68
C ASN A 36 -13.18 -3.07 -40.06
N VAL A 37 -13.88 -2.41 -40.99
CA VAL A 37 -13.45 -2.19 -42.39
C VAL A 37 -13.46 -0.70 -42.75
N ILE A 38 -12.49 -0.29 -43.58
CA ILE A 38 -12.46 1.05 -44.18
C ILE A 38 -12.64 0.91 -45.68
N TYR A 39 -13.70 1.52 -46.22
CA TYR A 39 -14.00 1.53 -47.64
C TYR A 39 -13.47 2.81 -48.30
N GLN A 40 -12.99 2.69 -49.53
CA GLN A 40 -12.60 3.85 -50.33
C GLN A 40 -13.86 4.57 -50.87
N GLY A 41 -13.93 5.89 -50.65
CA GLY A 41 -15.07 6.72 -51.04
C GLY A 41 -16.28 6.62 -50.11
N LEU A 42 -17.36 7.28 -50.49
CA LEU A 42 -18.62 7.31 -49.76
C LEU A 42 -19.55 6.15 -50.16
N VAL A 43 -19.77 5.20 -49.24
CA VAL A 43 -20.67 4.05 -49.41
C VAL A 43 -22.05 4.42 -48.86
N LYS A 44 -22.98 4.75 -49.75
CA LYS A 44 -24.31 5.29 -49.38
C LYS A 44 -25.22 4.25 -48.72
N GLU A 45 -25.01 2.99 -49.07
CA GLU A 45 -25.78 1.84 -48.59
C GLU A 45 -25.58 1.66 -47.08
N LEU A 46 -24.34 1.79 -46.60
CA LEU A 46 -24.01 1.70 -45.17
C LEU A 46 -24.60 2.88 -44.38
N LEU A 47 -24.56 4.09 -44.95
CA LEU A 47 -25.20 5.26 -44.34
C LEU A 47 -26.73 5.08 -44.22
N THR A 48 -27.33 4.43 -45.22
CA THR A 48 -28.78 4.18 -45.25
C THR A 48 -29.17 3.05 -44.29
N ALA A 49 -28.38 1.97 -44.23
CA ALA A 49 -28.60 0.86 -43.31
C ALA A 49 -28.56 1.31 -41.84
N GLN A 50 -27.57 2.13 -41.48
CA GLN A 50 -27.43 2.67 -40.11
C GLN A 50 -28.63 3.54 -39.68
N LEU A 51 -29.32 4.18 -40.62
CA LEU A 51 -30.53 4.96 -40.33
C LEU A 51 -31.76 4.07 -40.07
N ILE A 52 -31.80 2.87 -40.65
CA ILE A 52 -32.95 1.95 -40.59
C ILE A 52 -32.86 1.01 -39.38
N GLU A 53 -31.66 0.57 -38.99
CA GLU A 53 -31.48 -0.43 -37.92
C GLU A 53 -31.68 0.10 -36.49
N LYS A 54 -31.90 1.40 -36.30
CA LYS A 54 -32.18 1.96 -34.97
C LYS A 54 -33.60 1.67 -34.53
N ILE A 55 -33.91 0.41 -34.22
CA ILE A 55 -34.65 0.18 -32.97
C ILE A 55 -33.67 0.65 -31.90
N PRO A 56 -33.96 1.71 -31.13
CA PRO A 56 -33.03 2.15 -30.12
C PRO A 56 -32.88 0.99 -29.15
N TYR A 57 -31.73 0.30 -29.16
CA TYR A 57 -31.43 -0.75 -28.19
C TYR A 57 -31.63 -0.20 -26.76
N GLU A 58 -31.42 1.11 -26.60
CA GLU A 58 -31.67 1.88 -25.40
C GLU A 58 -33.15 1.91 -24.92
N GLU A 59 -34.09 1.61 -25.82
CA GLU A 59 -35.51 1.54 -25.54
C GLU A 59 -36.00 0.15 -25.16
N THR A 60 -35.19 -0.89 -25.39
CA THR A 60 -35.50 -2.27 -24.99
C THR A 60 -35.71 -2.37 -23.48
N TYR A 61 -36.53 -3.33 -23.09
CA TYR A 61 -36.83 -3.56 -21.68
C TYR A 61 -35.54 -3.95 -20.91
N GLU A 62 -34.71 -4.80 -21.51
CA GLU A 62 -33.46 -5.31 -21.00
C GLU A 62 -32.48 -4.16 -20.73
N PHE A 63 -32.27 -3.27 -21.71
CA PHE A 63 -31.40 -2.11 -21.53
C PHE A 63 -31.92 -1.17 -20.43
N LYS A 64 -33.21 -0.84 -20.45
CA LYS A 64 -33.82 0.03 -19.42
C LYS A 64 -33.75 -0.60 -18.03
N LEU A 65 -33.89 -1.91 -17.93
CA LEU A 65 -33.74 -2.66 -16.68
C LEU A 65 -32.30 -2.62 -16.19
N LEU A 66 -31.33 -3.02 -17.03
CA LEU A 66 -29.90 -3.01 -16.69
C LEU A 66 -29.43 -1.60 -16.31
N ARG A 67 -29.83 -0.56 -17.06
CA ARG A 67 -29.49 0.83 -16.75
C ARG A 67 -30.04 1.28 -15.39
N ARG A 68 -31.25 0.84 -15.01
CA ARG A 68 -31.83 1.12 -13.68
C ARG A 68 -31.07 0.37 -12.58
N LEU A 69 -30.73 -0.90 -12.81
CA LEU A 69 -29.95 -1.72 -11.87
C LEU A 69 -28.53 -1.16 -11.67
N LEU A 70 -27.84 -0.77 -12.75
CA LEU A 70 -26.49 -0.22 -12.68
C LEU A 70 -26.40 1.03 -11.79
N LYS A 71 -27.43 1.87 -11.75
CA LYS A 71 -27.48 3.02 -10.82
C LYS A 71 -27.46 2.59 -9.35
N LYS A 72 -28.01 1.42 -9.03
CA LYS A 72 -28.05 0.81 -7.68
C LYS A 72 -26.85 -0.11 -7.40
N ILE A 73 -26.09 -0.49 -8.41
CA ILE A 73 -24.94 -1.38 -8.27
C ILE A 73 -23.63 -0.59 -8.29
N SER A 74 -23.37 0.16 -9.36
CA SER A 74 -22.03 0.64 -9.72
C SER A 74 -21.66 2.03 -9.18
N THR A 75 -22.65 2.90 -8.93
CA THR A 75 -22.38 4.29 -8.49
C THR A 75 -21.74 4.29 -7.11
N LEU A 76 -20.62 5.00 -6.95
CA LEU A 76 -19.94 5.17 -5.66
C LEU A 76 -20.28 6.53 -5.06
N HIS A 77 -20.99 6.53 -3.94
CA HIS A 77 -21.35 7.72 -3.17
C HIS A 77 -20.44 7.88 -1.95
N VAL A 78 -20.07 6.76 -1.31
CA VAL A 78 -19.26 6.76 -0.09
C VAL A 78 -17.78 6.71 -0.47
N THR A 79 -17.22 7.88 -0.76
CA THR A 79 -15.87 8.01 -1.35
C THR A 79 -14.78 8.26 -0.31
N ASP A 80 -15.01 9.17 0.64
CA ASP A 80 -14.04 9.59 1.67
C ASP A 80 -14.16 8.75 2.95
N PRO A 81 -13.15 7.90 3.25
CA PRO A 81 -13.11 7.09 4.48
C PRO A 81 -13.05 7.89 5.77
N GLN A 82 -12.71 9.18 5.75
CA GLN A 82 -12.59 10.00 6.96
C GLN A 82 -13.85 10.85 7.22
N ALA A 83 -14.79 10.89 6.29
CA ALA A 83 -16.03 11.62 6.45
C ALA A 83 -16.91 10.97 7.54
N ASN A 84 -17.64 11.80 8.28
CA ASN A 84 -18.64 11.32 9.26
C ASN A 84 -19.75 10.49 8.58
N GLU A 85 -19.99 10.73 7.30
CA GLU A 85 -20.96 10.02 6.47
C GLU A 85 -20.42 8.67 5.94
N PHE A 86 -19.18 8.28 6.26
CA PHE A 86 -18.66 6.95 5.95
C PHE A 86 -19.22 5.89 6.91
N ASP A 87 -20.51 5.59 6.77
CA ASP A 87 -21.22 4.59 7.56
C ASP A 87 -22.14 3.70 6.68
N LEU A 88 -22.75 2.70 7.32
CA LEU A 88 -23.70 1.81 6.65
C LEU A 88 -25.00 2.51 6.24
N ALA A 89 -25.42 3.57 6.96
CA ALA A 89 -26.67 4.27 6.70
C ALA A 89 -26.61 5.11 5.41
N HIS A 90 -25.42 5.55 5.00
CA HIS A 90 -25.19 6.33 3.80
C HIS A 90 -24.82 5.46 2.57
N CYS A 91 -24.68 4.15 2.72
CA CYS A 91 -24.48 3.23 1.60
C CYS A 91 -25.76 3.12 0.75
N LYS A 92 -25.73 3.61 -0.51
CA LYS A 92 -26.90 3.64 -1.40
C LYS A 92 -26.84 2.59 -2.51
N THR A 93 -25.67 2.01 -2.75
CA THR A 93 -25.44 1.00 -3.78
C THR A 93 -24.65 -0.20 -3.27
N PHE A 94 -24.60 -1.27 -4.06
CA PHE A 94 -23.72 -2.40 -3.77
C PHE A 94 -22.24 -2.01 -3.77
N HIS A 95 -21.81 -1.11 -4.66
CA HIS A 95 -20.44 -0.60 -4.66
C HIS A 95 -20.12 0.16 -3.36
N ASP A 96 -21.06 0.92 -2.81
CA ASP A 96 -20.90 1.57 -1.50
C ASP A 96 -20.68 0.52 -0.39
N ILE A 97 -21.46 -0.56 -0.37
CA ILE A 97 -21.32 -1.64 0.62
C ILE A 97 -19.96 -2.33 0.50
N ILE A 98 -19.53 -2.64 -0.73
CA ILE A 98 -18.22 -3.26 -0.99
C ILE A 98 -17.09 -2.33 -0.52
N ARG A 99 -17.19 -1.03 -0.83
CA ARG A 99 -16.22 -0.02 -0.39
C ARG A 99 -16.18 0.10 1.13
N PHE A 100 -17.34 0.15 1.78
CA PHE A 100 -17.45 0.23 3.24
C PHE A 100 -16.86 -1.01 3.91
N ALA A 101 -17.22 -2.21 3.45
CA ALA A 101 -16.69 -3.46 3.99
C ALA A 101 -15.17 -3.56 3.83
N HIS A 102 -14.64 -3.18 2.66
CA HIS A 102 -13.20 -3.10 2.42
C HIS A 102 -12.54 -2.13 3.41
N GLU A 103 -13.08 -0.92 3.59
CA GLU A 103 -12.50 0.05 4.54
C GLU A 103 -12.58 -0.43 5.98
N MET A 104 -13.68 -1.08 6.41
CA MET A 104 -13.76 -1.67 7.76
C MET A 104 -12.71 -2.76 7.96
N ALA A 105 -12.48 -3.60 6.95
CA ALA A 105 -11.40 -4.59 6.98
C ALA A 105 -10.03 -3.90 7.12
N VAL A 106 -9.74 -2.88 6.30
CA VAL A 106 -8.50 -2.10 6.39
C VAL A 106 -8.35 -1.44 7.76
N ARG A 107 -9.41 -0.85 8.33
CA ARG A 107 -9.35 -0.26 9.67
C ARG A 107 -9.08 -1.31 10.75
N LYS A 108 -9.65 -2.51 10.61
CA LYS A 108 -9.43 -3.60 11.56
C LYS A 108 -7.99 -4.12 11.48
N ILE A 109 -7.48 -4.28 10.26
CA ILE A 109 -6.07 -4.57 9.98
C ILE A 109 -5.19 -3.48 10.61
N ALA A 110 -5.51 -2.20 10.39
CA ALA A 110 -4.74 -1.07 10.90
C ALA A 110 -4.73 -0.95 12.43
N GLN A 111 -5.74 -1.47 13.13
CA GLN A 111 -5.73 -1.58 14.60
C GLN A 111 -4.70 -2.59 15.11
N GLY A 112 -4.25 -3.50 14.25
CA GLY A 112 -3.42 -4.64 14.61
C GLY A 112 -4.13 -5.67 15.46
N ILE A 113 -3.44 -6.77 15.73
CA ILE A 113 -3.92 -7.82 16.64
C ILE A 113 -3.39 -7.55 18.04
N GLN A 114 -4.28 -7.51 19.02
CA GLN A 114 -3.87 -7.39 20.42
C GLN A 114 -3.34 -8.72 20.94
N PRO A 115 -2.32 -8.74 21.82
CA PRO A 115 -1.80 -9.98 22.40
C PRO A 115 -2.86 -10.85 23.09
N SER A 116 -3.89 -10.23 23.68
CA SER A 116 -5.04 -10.94 24.26
C SER A 116 -5.86 -11.72 23.25
N GLN A 117 -5.85 -11.31 21.98
CA GLN A 117 -6.50 -12.00 20.89
C GLN A 117 -5.65 -13.16 20.36
N LEU A 118 -4.37 -13.27 20.73
CA LEU A 118 -3.49 -14.37 20.33
C LEU A 118 -3.48 -15.53 21.33
N SER A 119 -4.32 -15.50 22.38
CA SER A 119 -4.37 -16.53 23.42
C SER A 119 -4.73 -17.93 22.90
N PHE A 120 -5.28 -18.03 21.69
CA PHE A 120 -5.60 -19.30 21.03
C PHE A 120 -4.47 -19.84 20.15
N VAL A 121 -3.45 -19.04 19.86
CA VAL A 121 -2.32 -19.45 19.01
C VAL A 121 -1.37 -20.30 19.86
N GLN A 122 -1.43 -21.62 19.67
CA GLN A 122 -0.71 -22.61 20.49
C GLN A 122 0.82 -22.53 20.37
N SER A 123 1.36 -21.88 19.33
CA SER A 123 2.79 -21.65 19.15
C SER A 123 3.08 -20.24 18.63
N LEU A 124 3.57 -19.37 19.52
CA LEU A 124 4.16 -18.10 19.13
C LEU A 124 5.63 -18.34 18.78
N THR A 125 5.96 -18.23 17.49
CA THR A 125 7.34 -18.44 17.02
C THR A 125 8.10 -17.12 17.10
N LYS A 126 9.24 -17.09 17.78
CA LYS A 126 10.09 -15.89 17.86
C LYS A 126 11.08 -15.86 16.71
N LEU A 127 11.28 -14.70 16.11
CA LEU A 127 12.30 -14.50 15.09
C LEU A 127 13.57 -13.94 15.71
N LYS A 128 14.68 -14.66 15.55
CA LYS A 128 16.01 -14.24 15.92
C LYS A 128 16.58 -13.31 14.85
N LEU A 129 16.85 -12.08 15.23
CA LEU A 129 17.45 -11.05 14.39
C LEU A 129 18.74 -10.52 15.03
N SER A 130 19.59 -9.90 14.21
CA SER A 130 20.81 -9.20 14.67
C SER A 130 20.49 -7.94 15.50
N ILE A 131 19.24 -7.48 15.47
CA ILE A 131 18.73 -6.30 16.16
C ILE A 131 17.71 -6.71 17.24
N PRO A 132 17.57 -5.94 18.34
CA PRO A 132 16.67 -6.28 19.44
C PRO A 132 15.20 -5.94 19.11
N LEU A 133 14.65 -6.55 18.06
CA LEU A 133 13.28 -6.31 17.61
C LEU A 133 12.23 -7.10 18.40
N ASN A 134 12.58 -8.26 18.98
CA ASN A 134 11.64 -9.16 19.65
C ASN A 134 10.38 -9.45 18.81
N LEU A 135 10.57 -9.81 17.54
CA LEU A 135 9.48 -10.08 16.61
C LEU A 135 8.92 -11.49 16.81
N THR A 136 7.61 -11.58 16.95
CA THR A 136 6.86 -12.84 16.97
C THR A 136 6.20 -13.05 15.61
N VAL A 137 6.29 -14.25 15.05
CA VAL A 137 5.76 -14.61 13.73
C VAL A 137 4.66 -15.64 13.91
N VAL A 138 3.51 -15.38 13.27
CA VAL A 138 2.36 -16.28 13.19
C VAL A 138 2.17 -16.65 11.73
N ASP A 139 2.38 -17.92 11.40
CA ASP A 139 2.15 -18.44 10.05
C ASP A 139 0.69 -18.83 9.87
N ILE A 140 0.03 -18.24 8.87
CA ILE A 140 -1.33 -18.55 8.47
C ILE A 140 -1.40 -19.31 7.13
N GLY A 141 -0.24 -19.57 6.51
CA GLY A 141 -0.16 -20.38 5.28
C GLY A 141 1.17 -20.25 4.55
N GLY A 142 2.13 -21.12 4.86
CA GLY A 142 3.38 -21.27 4.10
C GLY A 142 4.34 -20.08 4.21
N GLY A 143 4.22 -19.27 5.27
CA GLY A 143 5.14 -18.17 5.56
C GLY A 143 6.42 -18.61 6.28
N ILE A 144 6.44 -19.81 6.88
CA ILE A 144 7.61 -20.43 7.52
C ILE A 144 7.94 -21.75 6.80
N LYS A 145 9.22 -22.13 6.74
CA LYS A 145 9.63 -23.43 6.16
C LYS A 145 9.06 -24.61 6.96
N GLU A 146 8.70 -25.68 6.24
CA GLU A 146 8.20 -26.92 6.85
C GLU A 146 9.29 -27.64 7.67
N GLY A 147 8.88 -28.40 8.68
CA GLY A 147 9.79 -29.24 9.48
C GLY A 147 10.46 -28.52 10.67
N ILE A 148 10.12 -27.27 10.94
CA ILE A 148 10.62 -26.52 12.08
C ILE A 148 9.77 -26.85 13.33
N SER A 149 10.42 -27.45 14.32
CA SER A 149 9.82 -27.79 15.62
C SER A 149 10.20 -26.83 16.76
N SER A 150 11.06 -25.86 16.47
CA SER A 150 11.53 -24.85 17.42
C SER A 150 10.55 -23.68 17.55
N ASN A 151 10.41 -23.13 18.76
CA ASN A 151 9.69 -21.87 19.01
C ASN A 151 10.53 -20.63 18.69
N GLU A 152 11.73 -20.81 18.17
CA GLU A 152 12.62 -19.74 17.70
C GLU A 152 13.14 -20.10 16.30
N ILE A 153 13.01 -19.16 15.36
CA ILE A 153 13.45 -19.27 13.97
C ILE A 153 14.41 -18.15 13.60
N SER A 154 15.20 -18.36 12.57
CA SER A 154 16.09 -17.40 11.91
C SER A 154 15.44 -16.79 10.67
N LEU A 155 16.05 -15.73 10.14
CA LEU A 155 15.57 -15.07 8.91
C LEU A 155 15.56 -16.03 7.70
N GLU A 156 16.52 -16.96 7.63
CA GLU A 156 16.63 -17.97 6.57
C GLU A 156 15.49 -19.00 6.59
N GLU A 157 14.77 -19.11 7.70
CA GLU A 157 13.65 -20.04 7.90
C GLU A 157 12.30 -19.44 7.51
N ILE A 158 12.28 -18.17 7.10
CA ILE A 158 11.10 -17.49 6.57
C ILE A 158 10.94 -17.81 5.09
N SER A 159 9.74 -18.27 4.70
CA SER A 159 9.33 -18.48 3.31
C SER A 159 8.52 -17.30 2.75
N CYS A 160 8.03 -16.42 3.63
CA CYS A 160 7.35 -15.18 3.28
C CYS A 160 8.35 -14.17 2.70
N LEU A 161 8.44 -14.13 1.37
CA LEU A 161 9.35 -13.24 0.65
C LEU A 161 9.19 -11.75 1.00
N PRO A 162 7.98 -11.16 1.10
CA PRO A 162 7.86 -9.74 1.43
C PRO A 162 8.37 -9.41 2.84
N LEU A 163 8.19 -10.31 3.82
CA LEU A 163 8.75 -10.14 5.17
C LEU A 163 10.28 -10.27 5.14
N GLN A 164 10.82 -11.22 4.39
CA GLN A 164 12.26 -11.44 4.27
C GLN A 164 12.97 -10.17 3.74
N ILE A 165 12.52 -9.65 2.59
CA ILE A 165 13.12 -8.45 1.96
C ILE A 165 13.08 -7.25 2.89
N LEU A 166 11.93 -7.03 3.56
CA LEU A 166 11.77 -5.93 4.51
C LEU A 166 12.75 -6.06 5.68
N LEU A 167 12.89 -7.25 6.26
CA LEU A 167 13.77 -7.48 7.41
C LEU A 167 15.25 -7.45 7.04
N GLU A 168 15.63 -7.96 5.86
CA GLU A 168 16.99 -7.83 5.33
C GLU A 168 17.37 -6.35 5.20
N ALA A 169 16.49 -5.55 4.61
CA ALA A 169 16.68 -4.11 4.47
C ALA A 169 16.74 -3.37 5.83
N LEU A 170 15.89 -3.78 6.79
CA LEU A 170 15.87 -3.21 8.14
C LEU A 170 17.13 -3.55 8.94
N THR A 171 17.69 -4.75 8.74
CA THR A 171 18.87 -5.26 9.45
C THR A 171 20.19 -4.99 8.73
N ALA A 172 20.13 -4.36 7.55
CA ALA A 172 21.30 -4.00 6.77
C ALA A 172 22.28 -3.11 7.58
N PRO A 173 23.60 -3.27 7.40
CA PRO A 173 24.60 -2.47 8.10
C PRO A 173 24.34 -0.96 7.93
N GLY A 174 24.36 -0.23 9.04
CA GLY A 174 24.17 1.23 9.04
C GLY A 174 22.72 1.71 9.05
N VAL A 175 21.74 0.86 8.72
CA VAL A 175 20.30 1.19 8.77
C VAL A 175 19.81 1.17 10.22
N TRP A 176 20.07 0.08 10.93
CA TRP A 176 19.75 -0.01 12.35
C TRP A 176 20.94 0.42 13.21
N GLN A 177 20.87 1.63 13.77
CA GLN A 177 21.90 2.14 14.68
C GLN A 177 21.44 1.96 16.13
N SER A 178 22.21 1.18 16.88
CA SER A 178 22.02 0.94 18.32
C SER A 178 22.81 1.90 19.20
N GLN A 179 23.72 2.71 18.63
CA GLN A 179 24.52 3.65 19.41
C GLN A 179 23.65 4.83 19.87
N PRO A 180 23.63 5.15 21.17
CA PRO A 180 23.07 6.42 21.63
C PRO A 180 23.93 7.53 21.03
N ILE A 181 23.28 8.45 20.31
CA ILE A 181 23.91 9.71 19.92
C ILE A 181 24.27 10.42 21.23
N ASP A 182 25.57 10.63 21.48
CA ASP A 182 26.11 11.30 22.66
C ASP A 182 25.60 12.75 22.73
N LEU A 183 24.43 12.93 23.33
CA LEU A 183 23.91 14.22 23.74
C LEU A 183 23.29 14.06 25.13
N ASP A 184 23.94 14.74 26.06
CA ASP A 184 23.65 14.92 27.48
C ASP A 184 22.16 14.76 27.86
N LEU A 185 21.80 13.59 28.37
CA LEU A 185 20.46 13.33 28.93
C LEU A 185 20.58 12.49 30.20
N LYS A 186 20.91 13.17 31.31
CA LYS A 186 20.66 12.67 32.68
C LYS A 186 19.20 12.25 32.94
N GLY A 187 18.26 12.56 32.03
CA GLY A 187 16.87 12.08 32.06
C GLY A 187 16.58 10.78 31.29
N PHE A 188 17.49 10.29 30.44
CA PHE A 188 17.25 9.09 29.59
C PHE A 188 17.50 7.76 30.33
N MET A 189 18.34 7.79 31.38
CA MET A 189 18.72 6.61 32.17
C MET A 189 17.61 6.12 33.12
N ALA A 190 16.63 6.95 33.46
CA ALA A 190 15.59 6.59 34.42
C ALA A 190 14.62 5.51 33.86
N SER A 191 14.46 5.41 32.54
CA SER A 191 13.49 4.50 31.92
C SER A 191 14.08 3.16 31.46
N PHE A 192 15.41 3.01 31.45
CA PHE A 192 16.06 1.72 31.18
C PHE A 192 16.36 0.91 32.44
N THR A 193 16.38 1.55 33.62
CA THR A 193 16.82 0.92 34.88
C THR A 193 15.75 0.83 35.96
N SER A 194 14.55 1.40 35.80
CA SER A 194 13.46 1.22 36.76
C SER A 194 12.69 -0.09 36.53
N LYS A 195 13.35 -1.23 36.73
CA LYS A 195 12.67 -2.49 37.09
C LYS A 195 13.07 -2.86 38.52
N LEU A 196 12.54 -2.11 39.48
CA LEU A 196 12.37 -2.60 40.84
C LEU A 196 11.02 -3.35 40.88
N PRO A 197 10.94 -4.55 41.47
CA PRO A 197 9.70 -5.32 41.50
C PRO A 197 8.81 -4.77 42.61
N THR A 198 7.96 -3.79 42.29
CA THR A 198 6.84 -3.44 43.16
C THR A 198 5.67 -4.35 42.83
N GLN A 199 5.40 -5.28 43.75
CA GLN A 199 4.16 -6.05 43.80
C GLN A 199 2.95 -5.10 43.78
N GLY A 200 2.01 -5.34 42.86
CA GLY A 200 0.66 -4.77 42.94
C GLY A 200 0.16 -4.12 41.65
N LEU A 201 -0.66 -4.87 40.92
CA LEU A 201 -1.78 -4.38 40.09
C LEU A 201 -1.46 -3.40 38.95
N SER A 202 -1.12 -3.93 37.78
CA SER A 202 -1.87 -3.69 36.53
C SER A 202 -1.17 -4.42 35.38
N THR A 203 -1.97 -4.93 34.46
CA THR A 203 -1.59 -5.71 33.27
C THR A 203 -0.29 -5.21 32.63
N ASP A 204 0.78 -6.01 32.73
CA ASP A 204 2.00 -5.85 31.96
C ASP A 204 1.62 -5.97 30.47
N ARG A 205 1.33 -4.82 29.84
CA ARG A 205 1.08 -4.69 28.41
C ARG A 205 2.40 -5.00 27.73
N LEU A 206 2.63 -6.26 27.41
CA LEU A 206 3.74 -6.66 26.55
C LEU A 206 3.54 -5.96 25.19
N ASN A 207 4.34 -4.94 24.93
CA ASN A 207 4.50 -4.33 23.61
C ASN A 207 5.20 -5.36 22.71
N VAL A 208 4.45 -6.33 22.19
CA VAL A 208 4.96 -7.39 21.33
C VAL A 208 4.96 -6.89 19.89
N ASN A 209 6.09 -7.04 19.20
CA ASN A 209 6.16 -6.89 17.75
C ASN A 209 5.65 -8.17 17.11
N LEU A 210 4.74 -8.06 16.14
CA LEU A 210 4.02 -9.20 15.57
C LEU A 210 4.08 -9.14 14.04
N ALA A 211 4.38 -10.28 13.41
CA ALA A 211 4.20 -10.51 12.00
C ALA A 211 3.21 -11.66 11.80
N ILE A 212 2.19 -11.47 10.98
CA ILE A 212 1.29 -12.52 10.52
C ILE A 212 1.61 -12.73 9.06
N VAL A 213 1.94 -13.95 8.68
CA VAL A 213 2.53 -14.22 7.36
C VAL A 213 1.87 -15.39 6.66
N SER A 214 1.81 -15.29 5.34
CA SER A 214 1.68 -16.43 4.43
C SER A 214 2.87 -16.41 3.47
N ARG A 215 2.87 -17.28 2.46
CA ARG A 215 3.88 -17.27 1.39
C ARG A 215 4.01 -15.90 0.69
N GLU A 216 2.89 -15.20 0.49
CA GLU A 216 2.82 -13.96 -0.31
C GLU A 216 2.31 -12.74 0.49
N TYR A 217 1.77 -12.97 1.68
CA TYR A 217 1.15 -11.93 2.51
C TYR A 217 1.95 -11.67 3.78
N VAL A 218 2.01 -10.41 4.19
CA VAL A 218 2.58 -9.97 5.47
C VAL A 218 1.70 -8.90 6.12
N ASN A 219 1.39 -9.10 7.39
CA ASN A 219 0.89 -8.07 8.29
C ASN A 219 1.86 -7.90 9.45
N LEU A 220 2.64 -6.82 9.42
CA LEU A 220 3.72 -6.53 10.35
C LEU A 220 3.35 -5.33 11.23
N SER A 221 3.28 -5.54 12.53
CA SER A 221 3.06 -4.52 13.55
C SER A 221 4.32 -4.35 14.41
N LEU A 222 4.95 -3.18 14.37
CA LEU A 222 6.15 -2.85 15.12
C LEU A 222 5.93 -1.66 16.06
N ASN A 223 6.02 -1.92 17.35
CA ASN A 223 6.13 -0.96 18.43
C ASN A 223 7.62 -0.68 18.73
N LEU A 224 8.17 0.37 18.14
CA LEU A 224 9.57 0.78 18.26
C LEU A 224 9.70 1.99 19.18
N GLY A 225 9.71 1.74 20.48
CA GLY A 225 9.77 2.80 21.50
C GLY A 225 8.51 3.66 21.46
N TYR A 226 8.59 4.83 20.82
CA TYR A 226 7.48 5.77 20.69
C TYR A 226 6.81 5.76 19.32
N HIS A 227 7.32 4.97 18.38
CA HIS A 227 6.77 4.87 17.03
C HIS A 227 6.06 3.54 16.85
N PHE A 228 4.93 3.60 16.18
CA PHE A 228 4.20 2.46 15.69
C PHE A 228 4.29 2.43 14.16
N ASN A 229 4.79 1.32 13.63
CA ASN A 229 4.78 1.03 12.20
C ASN A 229 3.88 -0.17 11.96
N MET A 230 3.03 -0.08 10.95
CA MET A 230 2.22 -1.17 10.45
C MET A 230 2.46 -1.32 8.96
N VAL A 231 2.73 -2.54 8.50
CA VAL A 231 2.82 -2.89 7.08
C VAL A 231 1.85 -4.02 6.82
N ASP A 232 0.90 -3.79 5.93
CA ASP A 232 -0.04 -4.82 5.45
C ASP A 232 0.10 -4.91 3.94
N ALA A 233 0.47 -6.08 3.43
CA ALA A 233 0.86 -6.19 2.04
C ALA A 233 0.68 -7.60 1.48
N ASN A 234 0.43 -7.67 0.18
CA ASN A 234 0.44 -8.90 -0.61
C ASN A 234 1.37 -8.71 -1.81
N MET A 235 2.22 -9.71 -2.06
CA MET A 235 3.18 -9.72 -3.16
C MET A 235 3.17 -11.08 -3.85
N SER A 236 2.62 -11.11 -5.05
CA SER A 236 2.50 -12.27 -5.92
C SER A 236 2.94 -11.93 -7.35
N ASP A 237 2.94 -12.93 -8.22
CA ASP A 237 3.25 -12.77 -9.64
C ASP A 237 2.13 -12.06 -10.42
N ASP A 238 0.90 -12.09 -9.91
CA ASP A 238 -0.23 -11.34 -10.48
C ASP A 238 -0.27 -9.93 -9.91
N ARG A 239 0.11 -8.96 -10.75
CA ARG A 239 0.13 -7.54 -10.39
C ARG A 239 -1.18 -7.05 -9.80
N ASP A 240 -2.33 -7.56 -10.21
CA ASP A 240 -3.63 -7.05 -9.74
C ASP A 240 -3.89 -7.38 -8.26
N ASN A 241 -3.19 -8.36 -7.71
CA ASN A 241 -3.23 -8.75 -6.30
C ASN A 241 -2.19 -8.02 -5.44
N ASN A 242 -1.27 -7.27 -6.05
CA ASN A 242 -0.16 -6.64 -5.34
C ASN A 242 -0.57 -5.31 -4.72
N TYR A 243 -0.29 -5.17 -3.43
CA TYR A 243 -0.47 -3.92 -2.70
C TYR A 243 0.45 -3.81 -1.49
N ILE A 244 0.75 -2.58 -1.10
CA ILE A 244 1.33 -2.26 0.20
C ILE A 244 0.51 -1.16 0.85
N TYR A 245 0.11 -1.40 2.09
CA TYR A 245 -0.45 -0.44 3.01
C TYR A 245 0.56 -0.22 4.15
N PHE A 246 1.19 0.95 4.15
CA PHE A 246 2.13 1.36 5.19
C PHE A 246 1.45 2.39 6.08
N ARG A 247 1.54 2.22 7.40
CA ARG A 247 1.02 3.17 8.37
C ARG A 247 2.08 3.45 9.43
N PHE A 248 2.36 4.74 9.63
CA PHE A 248 3.23 5.25 10.67
C PHE A 248 2.43 6.13 11.63
N PHE A 249 2.60 5.93 12.94
CA PHE A 249 2.02 6.79 13.96
C PHE A 249 2.91 6.84 15.21
N GLY A 250 3.08 8.02 15.81
CA GLY A 250 3.61 8.16 17.17
C GLY A 250 4.96 8.85 17.34
N GLY A 251 5.20 9.28 18.57
CA GLY A 251 6.41 9.93 19.11
C GLY A 251 6.11 10.55 20.49
N VAL A 252 7.09 10.63 21.40
CA VAL A 252 6.94 11.33 22.71
C VAL A 252 7.61 12.71 22.69
N THR A 253 7.91 13.22 21.49
CA THR A 253 8.51 14.53 21.30
C THR A 253 7.46 15.64 21.17
N GLU A 254 7.89 16.87 21.49
CA GLU A 254 7.20 18.13 21.19
C GLU A 254 6.41 18.07 19.86
N PHE A 255 5.19 18.62 19.85
CA PHE A 255 4.25 18.52 18.72
C PHE A 255 4.91 18.89 17.37
N THR A 256 5.79 19.90 17.37
CA THR A 256 6.52 20.35 16.18
C THR A 256 7.46 19.29 15.59
N ARG A 257 8.12 18.48 16.43
CA ARG A 257 9.04 17.42 15.95
C ARG A 257 8.28 16.26 15.32
N ARG A 258 7.11 15.92 15.89
CA ARG A 258 6.22 14.89 15.31
C ARG A 258 5.73 15.29 13.93
N THR A 259 5.33 16.55 13.75
CA THR A 259 4.91 17.07 12.44
C THR A 259 6.04 17.03 11.40
N ARG A 260 7.28 17.37 11.77
CA ARG A 260 8.42 17.34 10.83
C ARG A 260 8.75 15.92 10.36
N ARG A 261 8.72 14.94 11.27
CA ARG A 261 8.93 13.53 10.89
C ARG A 261 7.83 13.05 9.96
N ALA A 262 6.58 13.40 10.25
CA ALA A 262 5.45 13.07 9.38
C ALA A 262 5.63 13.68 7.97
N LYS A 263 6.06 14.95 7.87
CA LYS A 263 6.39 15.59 6.58
C LYS A 263 7.52 14.87 5.83
N LEU A 264 8.62 14.54 6.51
CA LEU A 264 9.74 13.81 5.91
C LEU A 264 9.30 12.45 5.37
N LEU A 265 8.52 11.70 6.16
CA LEU A 265 7.98 10.41 5.76
C LEU A 265 7.05 10.52 4.56
N ALA A 266 6.17 11.53 4.56
CA ALA A 266 5.28 11.79 3.44
C ALA A 266 6.07 12.06 2.15
N GLN A 267 7.08 12.93 2.22
CA GLN A 267 7.92 13.25 1.07
C GLN A 267 8.62 12.00 0.50
N ILE A 268 9.27 11.20 1.36
CA ILE A 268 9.96 9.98 0.91
C ILE A 268 8.97 9.00 0.25
N LEU A 269 7.79 8.82 0.82
CA LEU A 269 6.77 7.92 0.28
C LEU A 269 6.21 8.44 -1.06
N GLU A 270 5.93 9.74 -1.16
CA GLU A 270 5.42 10.38 -2.39
C GLU A 270 6.44 10.30 -3.54
N GLU A 271 7.72 10.56 -3.27
CA GLU A 271 8.80 10.42 -4.26
C GLU A 271 9.01 8.97 -4.71
N ASN A 272 8.45 8.00 -3.99
CA ASN A 272 8.48 6.58 -4.30
C ASN A 272 7.10 6.04 -4.67
N ASP A 273 6.26 6.86 -5.31
CA ASP A 273 4.99 6.48 -5.94
C ASP A 273 3.88 5.99 -4.99
N PHE A 274 4.03 6.19 -3.68
CA PHE A 274 2.95 5.92 -2.76
C PHE A 274 1.92 7.05 -2.80
N ALA A 275 0.64 6.69 -2.82
CA ALA A 275 -0.44 7.61 -2.49
C ALA A 275 -0.42 7.83 -0.97
N VAL A 276 -0.11 9.06 -0.53
CA VAL A 276 0.06 9.40 0.88
C VAL A 276 -1.13 10.17 1.42
N GLU A 277 -1.59 9.78 2.61
CA GLU A 277 -2.52 10.54 3.43
C GLU A 277 -1.82 10.91 4.74
N SER A 278 -1.88 12.19 5.11
CA SER A 278 -1.28 12.72 6.35
C SER A 278 -2.32 13.42 7.20
N LYS A 279 -2.35 13.10 8.51
CA LYS A 279 -3.19 13.78 9.50
C LYS A 279 -2.44 13.93 10.82
N GLY A 280 -1.86 15.10 11.05
CA GLY A 280 -1.04 15.35 12.24
C GLY A 280 0.26 14.55 12.19
N ASP A 281 0.40 13.56 13.06
CA ASP A 281 1.55 12.64 13.14
C ASP A 281 1.26 11.24 12.57
N LEU A 282 0.05 11.04 12.04
CA LEU A 282 -0.34 9.84 11.29
C LEU A 282 0.04 10.02 9.82
N ILE A 283 0.79 9.06 9.28
CA ILE A 283 1.08 8.91 7.85
C ILE A 283 0.58 7.56 7.38
N ILE A 284 -0.13 7.55 6.25
CA ILE A 284 -0.54 6.33 5.56
C ILE A 284 -0.06 6.40 4.12
N GLY A 285 0.80 5.47 3.70
CA GLY A 285 1.23 5.29 2.32
C GLY A 285 0.55 4.08 1.71
N ARG A 286 0.05 4.21 0.47
CA ARG A 286 -0.59 3.11 -0.27
C ARG A 286 -0.02 2.99 -1.67
N ILE A 287 0.27 1.78 -2.10
CA ILE A 287 0.59 1.46 -3.50
C ILE A 287 -0.14 0.16 -3.88
N LYS A 288 -0.59 0.07 -5.13
CA LYS A 288 -1.35 -1.08 -5.66
C LYS A 288 -1.00 -1.32 -7.12
N LYS A 289 -1.22 -2.55 -7.60
CA LYS A 289 -1.16 -2.92 -9.02
C LYS A 289 0.22 -2.75 -9.69
N ILE A 290 1.28 -2.92 -8.92
CA ILE A 290 2.66 -2.93 -9.42
C ILE A 290 3.18 -4.37 -9.53
N ASP A 291 4.07 -4.62 -10.49
CA ASP A 291 4.67 -5.93 -10.66
C ASP A 291 5.59 -6.31 -9.50
N ARG A 292 5.89 -7.61 -9.40
CA ARG A 292 6.67 -8.18 -8.31
C ARG A 292 8.05 -7.55 -8.16
N GLN A 293 8.79 -7.34 -9.25
CA GLN A 293 10.13 -6.76 -9.18
C GLN A 293 10.11 -5.36 -8.57
N ASN A 294 9.14 -4.53 -8.97
CA ASN A 294 8.94 -3.22 -8.37
C ASN A 294 8.48 -3.31 -6.90
N MET A 295 7.65 -4.29 -6.52
CA MET A 295 7.26 -4.51 -5.12
C MET A 295 8.46 -4.79 -4.21
N GLU A 296 9.41 -5.62 -4.65
CA GLU A 296 10.62 -5.95 -3.89
C GLU A 296 11.41 -4.68 -3.53
N GLY A 297 11.58 -3.76 -4.48
CA GLY A 297 12.18 -2.45 -4.24
C GLY A 297 11.42 -1.61 -3.21
N LYS A 298 10.08 -1.63 -3.25
CA LYS A 298 9.25 -0.89 -2.28
C LYS A 298 9.32 -1.50 -0.87
N PHE A 299 9.42 -2.82 -0.71
CA PHE A 299 9.66 -3.45 0.59
C PHE A 299 11.03 -3.12 1.16
N CYS A 300 12.06 -3.11 0.32
CA CYS A 300 13.40 -2.70 0.72
C CYS A 300 13.38 -1.26 1.27
N LEU A 301 12.75 -0.34 0.53
CA LEU A 301 12.56 1.05 0.96
C LEU A 301 11.83 1.14 2.29
N ILE A 302 10.73 0.41 2.49
CA ILE A 302 9.98 0.42 3.76
C ILE A 302 10.83 -0.09 4.92
N GLY A 303 11.57 -1.20 4.73
CA GLY A 303 12.48 -1.73 5.75
C GLY A 303 13.53 -0.71 6.18
N ARG A 304 14.14 -0.02 5.21
CA ARG A 304 15.09 1.07 5.48
C ARG A 304 14.44 2.26 6.16
N LEU A 305 13.25 2.66 5.72
CA LEU A 305 12.49 3.79 6.27
C LEU A 305 12.14 3.56 7.75
N ILE A 306 11.75 2.34 8.11
CA ILE A 306 11.49 1.96 9.51
C ILE A 306 12.76 2.10 10.37
N GLY A 307 13.91 1.64 9.89
CA GLY A 307 15.18 1.79 10.61
C GLY A 307 15.64 3.25 10.71
N TYR A 308 15.49 4.00 9.61
CA TYR A 308 15.89 5.39 9.49
C TYR A 308 15.10 6.32 10.42
N THR A 309 13.77 6.15 10.47
CA THR A 309 12.89 7.00 11.30
C THR A 309 13.24 6.98 12.78
N ARG A 310 13.79 5.87 13.29
CA ARG A 310 14.23 5.74 14.69
C ARG A 310 15.34 6.73 15.06
N GLN A 311 16.15 7.15 14.09
CA GLN A 311 17.29 8.06 14.30
C GLN A 311 16.88 9.54 14.25
N LEU A 312 15.74 9.84 13.63
CA LEU A 312 15.33 11.21 13.31
C LEU A 312 14.82 12.02 14.51
N ASP A 313 14.47 11.36 15.61
CA ASP A 313 13.88 11.97 16.81
C ASP A 313 14.75 13.03 17.47
N VAL A 314 16.07 12.85 17.35
CA VAL A 314 17.09 13.74 17.91
C VAL A 314 17.57 14.78 16.88
N LEU A 315 17.44 14.47 15.59
CA LEU A 315 18.07 15.18 14.50
C LEU A 315 17.19 16.26 13.84
N LEU A 316 15.85 16.10 13.86
CA LEU A 316 14.92 17.05 13.23
C LEU A 316 14.66 18.31 14.08
N ARG A 317 15.54 19.31 13.96
CA ARG A 317 15.53 20.57 14.74
C ARG A 317 14.92 21.75 13.99
N SER A 318 14.94 21.73 12.66
CA SER A 318 14.42 22.79 11.78
C SER A 318 13.62 22.21 10.60
N GLU A 319 12.91 23.05 9.82
CA GLU A 319 12.27 22.59 8.57
C GLU A 319 13.29 22.29 7.46
N LYS A 320 14.43 22.98 7.43
CA LYS A 320 15.51 22.71 6.46
C LYS A 320 16.10 21.30 6.63
N ASP A 321 15.97 20.74 7.83
CA ASP A 321 16.44 19.40 8.13
C ASP A 321 15.58 18.35 7.41
N ILE A 322 14.31 18.66 7.11
CA ILE A 322 13.39 17.74 6.41
C ILE A 322 13.94 17.41 5.03
N ASP A 323 14.14 18.43 4.20
CA ASP A 323 14.62 18.26 2.82
C ASP A 323 16.00 17.60 2.81
N PHE A 324 16.88 18.01 3.73
CA PHE A 324 18.22 17.43 3.85
C PHE A 324 18.20 15.93 4.17
N PHE A 325 17.41 15.50 5.15
CA PHE A 325 17.33 14.10 5.53
C PHE A 325 16.53 13.26 4.52
N ALA A 326 15.50 13.83 3.88
CA ALA A 326 14.82 13.18 2.76
C ALA A 326 15.79 12.93 1.60
N ASP A 327 16.54 13.95 1.17
CA ASP A 327 17.55 13.84 0.12
C ASP A 327 18.63 12.82 0.45
N GLN A 328 19.11 12.80 1.71
CA GLN A 328 20.09 11.80 2.15
C GLN A 328 19.55 10.38 2.07
N PHE A 329 18.31 10.16 2.52
CA PHE A 329 17.67 8.85 2.43
C PHE A 329 17.57 8.40 0.96
N LEU A 330 17.06 9.28 0.09
CA LEU A 330 16.83 9.00 -1.32
C LEU A 330 18.12 8.81 -2.12
N LYS A 331 19.20 9.54 -1.79
CA LYS A 331 20.52 9.30 -2.38
C LYS A 331 21.03 7.90 -2.04
N GLY A 332 20.89 7.48 -0.78
CA GLY A 332 21.24 6.12 -0.38
C GLY A 332 20.38 5.05 -1.06
N GLU A 333 19.11 5.32 -1.38
CA GLU A 333 18.28 4.42 -2.22
C GLU A 333 18.83 4.27 -3.63
N ARG A 334 19.22 5.38 -4.27
CA ARG A 334 19.77 5.36 -5.64
C ARG A 334 21.09 4.59 -5.72
N GLU A 335 22.00 4.80 -4.78
CA GLU A 335 23.29 4.10 -4.74
C GLU A 335 23.13 2.58 -4.62
N LEU A 336 22.15 2.13 -3.83
CA LEU A 336 21.83 0.71 -3.68
C LEU A 336 21.20 0.11 -4.94
N SER A 337 20.29 0.82 -5.61
CA SER A 337 19.69 0.37 -6.87
C SER A 337 20.70 0.18 -8.01
N VAL A 338 21.78 0.96 -8.02
CA VAL A 338 22.86 0.86 -9.01
C VAL A 338 23.81 -0.30 -8.70
N SER A 339 23.94 -0.71 -7.44
CA SER A 339 24.80 -1.82 -7.02
C SER A 339 24.18 -3.21 -7.19
N SER A 340 22.86 -3.28 -7.37
CA SER A 340 22.07 -4.52 -7.56
C SER A 340 21.62 -4.76 -9.00
N SER A 341 21.99 -3.88 -9.93
CA SER A 341 21.83 -4.01 -11.39
C SER A 341 23.13 -4.50 -12.02
#